data_AF-A0A2E8PQQ5-F1
#
_entry.id   AF-A0A2E8PQQ5-F1
#
_cell.length_a   1.000
_cell.length_b   1.000
_cell.length_c   1.000
_cell.angle_alpha   90.00
_cell.angle_beta   90.00
_cell.angle_gamma   90.00
#
_symmetry.space_group_name_H-M   'P 1'
#
loop_
_entity.id
_entity.type
_entity.pdbx_description
1 polymer ?
#
loop_
_entity_poly.entity_id
_entity_poly.type
_entity_poly.pdbx_seq_one_letter_code
_entity_poly.pdbx_strand_id
1 'polypeptide(L)'
;MPVHQRKPHKNSGIEISRILDHRNQPNRHPSRLPFLALRSFLVFLAIASVNLAGCKSFFRPEIPTGVERRVLTDGSLELVVTGQASKLALAKDSVAMKQTTSREAARLLLEAELQSGNYPGHKERFEIQSVEFLYDFEYCIIKGKYKKK
;
A
#
# COMPACT_ATOMS: atom_id res chain seq x y z
N MET A 1 -54.93 -15.86 9.39
CA MET A 1 -56.04 -16.81 9.10
C MET A 1 -57.25 -15.97 8.69
N PRO A 2 -58.14 -16.36 7.74
CA PRO A 2 -58.23 -17.54 6.85
C PRO A 2 -57.93 -17.14 5.36
N VAL A 3 -57.59 -17.99 4.38
CA VAL A 3 -58.01 -19.33 3.89
C VAL A 3 -59.17 -19.30 2.89
N HIS A 4 -58.95 -20.04 1.77
CA HIS A 4 -59.86 -20.55 0.71
C HIS A 4 -59.95 -19.76 -0.61
N GLN A 5 -59.92 -20.36 -1.81
CA GLN A 5 -60.02 -21.75 -2.31
C GLN A 5 -59.42 -21.81 -3.74
N ARG A 6 -58.59 -22.81 -4.15
CA ARG A 6 -58.91 -24.04 -4.94
C ARG A 6 -59.84 -23.79 -6.15
N LYS A 7 -59.70 -24.34 -7.38
CA LYS A 7 -59.04 -25.49 -8.06
C LYS A 7 -59.57 -25.42 -9.56
N PRO A 8 -59.58 -26.46 -10.41
CA PRO A 8 -58.51 -27.26 -11.04
C PRO A 8 -58.72 -27.42 -12.59
N HIS A 9 -57.78 -28.03 -13.32
CA HIS A 9 -58.00 -29.15 -14.28
C HIS A 9 -56.72 -29.43 -15.09
N LYS A 10 -56.44 -30.62 -15.66
CA LYS A 10 -56.45 -32.05 -15.28
C LYS A 10 -56.06 -32.79 -16.57
N ASN A 11 -55.04 -33.66 -16.51
CA ASN A 11 -54.85 -34.89 -17.32
C ASN A 11 -54.68 -34.76 -18.85
N SER A 12 -54.02 -35.67 -19.59
CA SER A 12 -53.47 -37.01 -19.33
C SER A 12 -52.78 -37.54 -20.59
N GLY A 13 -51.94 -38.57 -20.41
CA GLY A 13 -51.63 -39.61 -21.40
C GLY A 13 -50.28 -39.39 -22.07
N ILE A 14 -49.19 -40.08 -21.74
CA ILE A 14 -48.94 -41.55 -21.70
C ILE A 14 -49.42 -42.22 -22.98
N GLU A 15 -48.48 -42.58 -23.86
CA GLU A 15 -48.41 -43.96 -24.35
C GLU A 15 -46.98 -44.35 -24.79
N ILE A 16 -46.57 -45.50 -24.29
CA ILE A 16 -45.34 -46.25 -24.57
C ILE A 16 -45.74 -47.34 -25.56
N SER A 17 -44.95 -47.58 -26.61
CA SER A 17 -44.80 -48.89 -27.28
C SER A 17 -43.60 -48.82 -28.21
N ARG A 18 -42.52 -49.58 -27.93
CA ARG A 18 -42.23 -50.96 -28.45
C ARG A 18 -41.85 -50.92 -29.95
N ILE A 19 -40.86 -51.63 -30.50
CA ILE A 19 -39.95 -52.72 -30.09
C ILE A 19 -39.12 -53.05 -31.37
N LEU A 20 -37.84 -53.45 -31.22
CA LEU A 20 -37.01 -54.33 -32.09
C LEU A 20 -36.78 -53.94 -33.58
N ASP A 21 -35.76 -54.38 -34.31
CA ASP A 21 -34.50 -55.11 -34.14
C ASP A 21 -33.76 -54.90 -35.48
N HIS A 22 -32.44 -54.78 -35.50
CA HIS A 22 -31.55 -55.55 -36.40
C HIS A 22 -30.13 -54.99 -36.44
N ARG A 23 -29.20 -55.89 -36.10
CA ARG A 23 -27.77 -55.87 -36.39
C ARG A 23 -27.47 -55.57 -37.86
N ASN A 24 -26.46 -54.74 -38.13
CA ASN A 24 -25.38 -55.13 -39.04
C ASN A 24 -24.10 -54.34 -38.78
N GLN A 25 -22.97 -55.02 -38.94
CA GLN A 25 -21.64 -54.66 -38.43
C GLN A 25 -20.79 -53.95 -39.55
N PRO A 26 -19.46 -53.80 -39.42
CA PRO A 26 -18.73 -52.55 -39.25
C PRO A 26 -17.95 -52.10 -40.51
N ASN A 27 -17.48 -50.84 -40.58
CA ASN A 27 -16.27 -50.51 -41.34
C ASN A 27 -15.61 -49.18 -40.94
N ARG A 28 -14.33 -49.31 -40.55
CA ARG A 28 -13.14 -48.43 -40.66
C ARG A 28 -13.38 -47.07 -41.38
N HIS A 29 -12.84 -45.90 -41.00
CA HIS A 29 -11.48 -45.52 -40.57
C HIS A 29 -11.47 -43.98 -40.26
N PRO A 30 -10.34 -43.26 -40.05
CA PRO A 30 -9.95 -42.68 -38.76
C PRO A 30 -10.02 -41.13 -38.63
N SER A 31 -9.66 -40.69 -37.41
CA SER A 31 -8.92 -39.45 -37.09
C SER A 31 -9.59 -38.10 -37.37
N ARG A 32 -10.14 -37.46 -36.32
CA ARG A 32 -9.92 -36.04 -36.00
C ARG A 32 -10.02 -35.81 -34.48
N LEU A 33 -8.86 -35.75 -33.83
CA LEU A 33 -8.71 -35.20 -32.48
C LEU A 33 -9.16 -33.73 -32.48
N PRO A 34 -9.96 -33.26 -31.50
CA PRO A 34 -10.41 -31.88 -31.47
C PRO A 34 -9.27 -30.96 -31.02
N PHE A 35 -8.54 -30.40 -31.97
CA PHE A 35 -7.54 -29.31 -31.79
C PHE A 35 -8.12 -27.99 -31.22
N LEU A 36 -9.36 -27.99 -30.73
CA LEU A 36 -10.08 -26.79 -30.27
C LEU A 36 -10.03 -26.56 -28.75
N ALA A 37 -9.74 -27.57 -27.94
CA ALA A 37 -9.68 -27.40 -26.48
C ALA A 37 -8.41 -26.66 -26.00
N LEU A 38 -7.32 -26.71 -26.77
CA LEU A 38 -6.03 -26.13 -26.38
C LEU A 38 -5.98 -24.59 -26.50
N ARG A 39 -6.81 -24.00 -27.37
CA ARG A 39 -6.83 -22.55 -27.61
C ARG A 39 -7.58 -21.76 -26.53
N SER A 40 -8.56 -22.38 -25.86
CA SER A 40 -9.33 -21.71 -24.80
C SER A 40 -8.54 -21.61 -23.48
N PHE A 41 -7.70 -22.60 -23.18
CA PHE A 41 -6.86 -22.61 -21.98
C PHE A 41 -5.78 -21.51 -21.98
N LEU A 42 -5.21 -21.20 -23.16
CA LEU A 42 -4.19 -20.15 -23.31
C LEU A 42 -4.75 -18.74 -23.09
N VAL A 43 -6.02 -18.49 -23.42
CA VAL A 43 -6.67 -17.19 -23.21
C VAL A 43 -6.94 -16.94 -21.73
N PHE A 44 -7.40 -17.95 -20.99
CA PHE A 44 -7.59 -17.83 -19.53
C PHE A 44 -6.27 -17.62 -18.78
N LEU A 45 -5.18 -18.27 -19.22
CA LEU A 45 -3.85 -18.05 -18.66
C LEU A 45 -3.34 -16.61 -18.93
N ALA A 46 -3.61 -16.07 -20.11
CA ALA A 46 -3.26 -14.70 -20.46
C ALA A 46 -4.03 -13.67 -19.60
N ILE A 47 -5.34 -13.85 -19.39
CA ILE A 47 -6.16 -12.96 -18.55
C ILE A 47 -5.76 -13.04 -17.06
N ALA A 48 -5.36 -14.23 -16.58
CA ALA A 48 -4.85 -14.39 -15.23
C ALA A 48 -3.50 -13.66 -15.01
N SER A 49 -2.64 -13.60 -16.04
CA SER A 49 -1.33 -12.93 -15.94
C SER A 49 -1.40 -11.40 -15.91
N VAL A 50 -2.47 -10.79 -16.45
CA VAL A 50 -2.64 -9.32 -16.44
C VAL A 50 -2.99 -8.79 -15.03
N ASN A 51 -3.62 -9.62 -14.19
CA ASN A 51 -4.03 -9.21 -12.84
C ASN A 51 -2.90 -9.30 -11.79
N LEU A 52 -1.73 -9.86 -12.13
CA LEU A 52 -0.59 -9.99 -11.21
C LEU A 52 0.45 -8.88 -11.35
N ALA A 53 0.18 -7.85 -12.16
CA ALA A 53 1.09 -6.70 -12.35
C ALA A 53 0.81 -5.52 -11.39
N GLY A 54 -0.21 -5.62 -10.53
CA GLY A 54 -0.77 -4.47 -9.80
C GLY A 54 -0.26 -4.20 -8.38
N CYS A 55 0.60 -5.04 -7.80
CA CYS A 55 1.04 -4.86 -6.40
C CYS A 55 2.55 -4.65 -6.30
N LYS A 56 3.07 -3.58 -6.91
CA LYS A 56 4.36 -3.04 -6.49
C LYS A 56 4.14 -2.33 -5.16
N SER A 57 4.38 -3.02 -4.05
CA SER A 57 4.56 -2.38 -2.75
C SER A 57 5.70 -1.38 -2.92
N PHE A 58 5.37 -0.09 -2.96
CA PHE A 58 6.37 0.97 -2.88
C PHE A 58 6.94 0.93 -1.48
N PHE A 59 8.04 0.20 -1.30
CA PHE A 59 8.79 0.20 -0.06
C PHE A 59 9.31 1.62 0.17
N ARG A 60 8.74 2.31 1.16
CA ARG A 60 9.22 3.60 1.62
C ARG A 60 10.14 3.34 2.82
N PRO A 61 11.46 3.58 2.70
CA PRO A 61 12.35 3.43 3.84
C PRO A 61 11.95 4.41 4.93
N GLU A 62 11.91 3.94 6.17
CA GLU A 62 11.69 4.78 7.35
C GLU A 62 12.92 5.66 7.59
N ILE A 63 12.72 6.97 7.80
CA ILE A 63 13.81 7.89 8.13
C ILE A 63 14.00 7.86 9.65
N PRO A 64 15.22 7.64 10.15
CA PRO A 64 15.47 7.68 11.58
C PRO A 64 15.17 9.08 12.14
N THR A 65 14.37 9.13 13.20
CA THR A 65 14.10 10.36 13.96
C THR A 65 15.15 10.55 15.04
N GLY A 66 15.57 11.79 15.27
CA GLY A 66 16.57 12.10 16.29
C GLY A 66 17.41 13.31 15.93
N VAL A 67 18.57 13.39 16.59
CA VAL A 67 19.55 14.45 16.37
C VAL A 67 20.85 13.81 15.91
N GLU A 68 21.32 14.20 14.72
CA GLU A 68 22.66 13.90 14.25
C GLU A 68 23.56 15.12 14.47
N ARG A 69 24.77 14.88 14.98
CA ARG A 69 25.79 15.90 15.19
C ARG A 69 26.92 15.67 14.19
N ARG A 70 27.33 16.71 13.48
CA ARG A 70 28.43 16.67 12.51
C ARG A 70 29.43 17.77 12.83
N VAL A 71 30.71 17.43 12.89
CA VAL A 71 31.78 18.42 13.04
C VAL A 71 32.16 18.90 11.64
N LEU A 72 32.06 20.20 11.40
CA LEU A 72 32.44 20.81 10.14
C LEU A 72 33.95 21.10 10.12
N THR A 73 34.49 21.31 8.91
CA THR A 73 35.92 21.56 8.69
C THR A 73 36.43 22.85 9.34
N ASP A 74 35.54 23.81 9.58
CA ASP A 74 35.81 25.06 10.29
C ASP A 74 35.76 24.92 11.84
N GLY A 75 35.52 23.70 12.34
CA GLY A 75 35.39 23.42 13.77
C GLY A 75 34.04 23.81 14.37
N SER A 76 33.09 24.30 13.56
CA SER A 76 31.70 24.48 13.97
C SER A 76 30.96 23.14 14.01
N LEU A 77 29.84 23.10 14.75
CA LEU A 77 29.00 21.90 14.82
C LEU A 77 27.75 22.12 13.99
N GLU A 78 27.44 21.18 13.11
CA GLU A 78 26.16 21.10 12.42
C GLU A 78 25.26 20.11 13.17
N LEU A 79 24.03 20.54 13.45
CA LEU A 79 22.98 19.69 14.00
C LEU A 79 21.92 19.47 12.92
N VAL A 80 21.63 18.21 12.65
CA VAL A 80 20.54 17.79 11.78
C VAL A 80 19.51 17.10 12.67
N VAL A 81 18.33 17.70 12.79
CA VAL A 81 17.27 17.21 13.66
C VAL A 81 16.09 16.77 12.83
N THR A 82 15.72 15.49 12.94
CA THR A 82 14.61 14.89 12.19
C THR A 82 13.47 14.55 13.16
N GLY A 83 12.31 15.18 12.95
CA GLY A 83 11.06 14.87 13.64
C GLY A 83 10.06 14.21 12.72
N GLN A 84 9.30 13.24 13.23
CA GLN A 84 8.21 12.59 12.52
C GLN A 84 6.85 13.14 13.00
N ALA A 85 5.90 13.23 12.09
CA ALA A 85 4.53 13.59 12.38
C ALA A 85 3.91 12.60 13.38
N SER A 86 2.98 13.08 14.19
CA SER A 86 2.28 12.22 15.15
C SER A 86 1.52 11.09 14.44
N LYS A 87 1.43 9.92 15.06
CA LYS A 87 0.64 8.79 14.53
C LYS A 87 -0.81 9.18 14.20
N LEU A 88 -1.40 10.08 14.98
CA LEU A 88 -2.74 10.61 14.73
C LEU A 88 -2.81 11.44 13.44
N ALA A 89 -1.80 12.29 13.19
CA ALA A 89 -1.72 13.09 11.98
C ALA A 89 -1.52 12.22 10.73
N LEU A 90 -0.70 11.17 10.84
CA LEU A 90 -0.49 10.18 9.79
C LEU A 90 -1.78 9.41 9.49
N ALA A 91 -2.47 8.91 10.53
CA ALA A 91 -3.70 8.14 10.37
C ALA A 91 -4.86 8.96 9.77
N LYS A 92 -4.91 10.27 10.05
CA LYS A 92 -5.91 11.19 9.50
C LYS A 92 -5.57 11.74 8.12
N ASP A 93 -4.38 11.43 7.61
CA ASP A 93 -3.86 11.95 6.34
C ASP A 93 -3.99 13.47 6.16
N SER A 94 -3.90 14.22 7.26
CA SER A 94 -4.10 15.67 7.24
C SER A 94 -2.76 16.37 7.06
N VAL A 95 -2.55 16.98 5.88
CA VAL A 95 -1.32 17.73 5.56
C VAL A 95 -0.98 18.77 6.62
N ALA A 96 -1.96 19.58 7.05
CA ALA A 96 -1.74 20.60 8.07
C ALA A 96 -1.27 19.99 9.40
N MET A 97 -1.91 18.90 9.85
CA MET A 97 -1.50 18.23 11.08
C MET A 97 -0.13 17.57 10.94
N LYS A 98 0.19 16.96 9.79
CA LYS A 98 1.50 16.36 9.52
C LYS A 98 2.59 17.42 9.61
N GLN A 99 2.43 18.53 8.89
CA GLN A 99 3.37 19.66 8.91
C GLN A 99 3.60 20.23 10.31
N THR A 100 2.54 20.49 11.05
CA THR A 100 2.66 21.06 12.40
C THR A 100 3.33 20.08 13.35
N THR A 101 2.90 18.82 13.37
CA THR A 101 3.40 17.86 14.35
C THR A 101 4.82 17.38 14.04
N SER A 102 5.19 17.18 12.77
CA SER A 102 6.56 16.79 12.40
C SER A 102 7.56 17.91 12.71
N ARG A 103 7.19 19.17 12.41
CA ARG A 103 8.02 20.33 12.73
C ARG A 103 8.16 20.54 14.23
N GLU A 104 7.08 20.43 14.99
CA GLU A 104 7.15 20.61 16.44
C GLU A 104 7.96 19.49 17.10
N ALA A 105 7.83 18.24 16.62
CA ALA A 105 8.69 17.15 17.07
C ALA A 105 10.18 17.45 16.83
N ALA A 106 10.54 17.94 15.64
CA ALA A 106 11.92 18.34 15.34
C ALA A 106 12.39 19.51 16.23
N ARG A 107 11.52 20.49 16.48
CA ARG A 107 11.80 21.65 17.35
C ARG A 107 12.08 21.22 18.79
N LEU A 108 11.24 20.36 19.35
CA LEU A 108 11.40 19.85 20.72
C LEU A 108 12.69 19.03 20.88
N LEU A 109 13.02 18.19 19.89
CA LEU A 109 14.29 17.44 19.88
C LEU A 109 15.49 18.38 19.87
N LEU A 110 15.46 19.42 19.03
CA LEU A 110 16.51 20.44 18.97
C LEU A 110 16.64 21.20 20.30
N GLU A 111 15.53 21.59 20.91
CA GLU A 111 15.54 22.31 22.18
C GLU A 111 16.12 21.47 23.33
N ALA A 112 15.71 20.20 23.42
CA ALA A 112 16.23 19.26 24.41
C ALA A 112 17.73 19.04 24.22
N GLU A 113 18.16 18.90 22.96
CA GLU A 113 19.56 18.73 22.60
C GLU A 113 20.40 19.95 22.99
N LEU A 114 19.97 21.17 22.64
CA LEU A 114 20.65 22.40 23.01
C LEU A 114 20.68 22.62 24.54
N GLN A 115 19.75 22.02 25.29
CA GLN A 115 19.69 22.05 26.75
C GLN A 115 20.52 20.95 27.42
N SER A 116 21.01 19.94 26.68
CA SER A 116 21.73 18.77 27.22
C SER A 116 23.09 19.08 27.87
N GLY A 117 23.52 20.35 27.91
CA GLY A 117 24.80 20.77 28.49
C GLY A 117 26.02 20.58 27.59
N ASN A 118 25.85 19.97 26.41
CA ASN A 118 26.93 19.76 25.43
C ASN A 118 27.35 21.04 24.66
N TYR A 119 26.63 22.15 24.85
CA TYR A 119 26.79 23.39 24.07
C TYR A 119 27.11 24.56 25.01
N PRO A 120 28.41 24.87 25.26
CA PRO A 120 28.82 25.93 26.16
C PRO A 120 28.56 27.31 25.55
N GLY A 121 27.39 27.86 25.84
CA GLY A 121 26.91 29.15 25.36
C GLY A 121 25.45 29.05 24.95
N HIS A 122 24.65 30.04 25.38
CA HIS A 122 23.21 30.10 25.21
C HIS A 122 22.72 29.68 23.81
N LYS A 123 21.47 29.21 23.75
CA LYS A 123 20.73 28.81 22.52
C LYS A 123 20.90 29.79 21.35
N GLU A 124 21.18 31.06 21.63
CA GLU A 124 21.45 32.15 20.68
C GLU A 124 22.62 31.91 19.71
N ARG A 125 23.52 30.96 19.99
CA ARG A 125 24.62 30.62 19.07
C ARG A 125 24.25 29.61 17.98
N PHE A 126 23.04 29.07 18.04
CA PHE A 126 22.52 28.17 17.04
C PHE A 126 21.77 28.94 15.96
N GLU A 127 22.22 28.81 14.72
CA GLU A 127 21.62 29.46 13.56
C GLU A 127 20.96 28.39 12.69
N ILE A 128 19.63 28.47 12.54
CA ILE A 128 18.87 27.58 11.65
C ILE A 128 19.19 27.96 10.21
N GLN A 129 19.66 26.99 9.43
CA GLN A 129 20.01 27.15 8.03
C GLN A 129 18.88 26.72 7.10
N SER A 130 18.24 25.59 7.41
CA SER A 130 17.12 25.11 6.61
C SER A 130 16.10 24.36 7.46
N VAL A 131 14.87 24.37 6.95
CA VAL A 131 13.77 23.53 7.42
C VAL A 131 13.19 22.86 6.18
N GLU A 132 13.24 21.54 6.14
CA GLU A 132 12.86 20.73 4.99
C GLU A 132 11.76 19.75 5.40
N PHE A 133 10.69 19.69 4.61
CA PHE A 133 9.66 18.67 4.78
C PHE A 133 9.91 17.54 3.79
N LEU A 134 9.88 16.31 4.28
CA LEU A 134 10.00 15.13 3.46
C LEU A 134 8.71 14.34 3.49
N TYR A 135 8.54 13.55 2.45
CA TYR A 135 7.59 12.45 2.47
C TYR A 135 6.14 12.88 2.74
N ASP A 136 5.63 13.86 1.98
CA ASP A 136 4.29 14.43 2.19
C ASP A 136 4.11 14.93 3.64
N PHE A 137 5.10 15.67 4.12
CA PHE A 137 5.13 16.33 5.43
C PHE A 137 5.16 15.37 6.64
N GLU A 138 5.30 14.07 6.41
CA GLU A 138 5.46 13.06 7.46
C GLU A 138 6.72 13.29 8.29
N TYR A 139 7.76 13.86 7.69
CA TYR A 139 9.00 14.17 8.39
C TYR A 139 9.37 15.64 8.18
N CYS A 140 9.99 16.23 9.20
CA CYS A 140 10.57 17.56 9.15
C CYS A 140 12.03 17.46 9.59
N ILE A 141 12.92 18.04 8.80
CA ILE A 141 14.34 18.14 9.09
C ILE A 141 14.67 19.61 9.35
N ILE A 142 15.23 19.90 10.51
CA ILE A 142 15.81 21.21 10.84
C ILE A 142 17.32 21.06 10.83
N LYS A 143 17.99 21.82 9.95
CA LYS A 143 19.46 21.88 9.91
C LYS A 143 19.90 23.23 10.45
N GLY A 144 20.92 23.22 11.30
CA GLY A 144 21.52 24.45 11.78
C GLY A 144 22.95 24.28 12.22
N LYS A 145 23.66 25.39 12.34
CA LYS A 145 25.05 25.42 12.79
C LYS A 145 25.16 26.09 14.15
N TYR A 146 25.98 25.49 14.99
CA TYR A 146 26.41 26.05 16.26
C TYR A 146 27.84 26.59 16.10
N LYS A 147 27.97 27.91 16.26
CA LYS A 147 29.27 28.60 16.15
C LYS A 147 30.10 28.36 17.41
N LYS A 148 31.25 27.72 17.26
CA LYS A 148 32.30 27.66 18.29
C LYS A 148 32.99 29.03 18.31
N LYS A 149 32.99 29.70 19.47
CA LYS A 149 33.70 30.98 19.65
C LYS A 149 35.18 30.83 19.41
#